data_AF-A0A7W7R787-F1
#
_entry.id   AF-A0A7W7R787-F1
#
_cell.length_a   1.000
_cell.length_b   1.000
_cell.length_c   1.000
_cell.angle_alpha   90.00
_cell.angle_beta   90.00
_cell.angle_gamma   90.00
#
_symmetry.space_group_name_H-M   'P 1'
#
loop_
_entity.id
_entity.type
_entity.pdbx_description
1 polymer ?
#
loop_
_entity_poly.entity_id
_entity_poly.type
_entity_poly.pdbx_seq_one_letter_code
_entity_poly.pdbx_strand_id
1 'polypeptide(L)'
;MKLARVSAVVAAVAIAPAVLLPSYANAADTGQAPGTSVPDADPGQSAQDKAAQDKAAQDKAAEEDRIAVLRMLADPSTGVSVREAAQKAMNGTPQDVRHFLEVGQFDARYIDDRVRVFQILAVGGPGVQEAAKAALRGGPEAVKQFLEVGQFKARFVDDQVRVSQIYSAGGPAVKEAAKAAIDGSAEDIKHFLEVGQFEARYQDDRVHVAQIISVGGPRVQKAGRDALNGGPEAVKHFLEVGQFDARLNDDRVRVTQIYSAGGPAVKEAAKAAIDGSAEDIKHFLEVGQFEARAKDKAAEDAAKNTPSPSPSPSGGGADANAGGGQAVRPAPADPSKPADPSKPATADAGIKPVAVTTLQAAQSVGATAAPTVTPTVAATRPGTGNAAPVPVAGHTQLAYTGAGQELPWLIGGSVVALGAGAALVRTGRRRSSLEG
;
A
#
# COMPACT_ATOMS: atom_id res chain seq x y z
N MET A 1 -35.70 -8.91 14.12
CA MET A 1 -35.68 -8.79 15.60
C MET A 1 -34.94 -7.50 15.94
N LYS A 2 -35.62 -6.53 16.57
CA LYS A 2 -35.07 -5.22 16.93
C LYS A 2 -34.45 -5.31 18.33
N LEU A 3 -33.16 -5.01 18.48
CA LEU A 3 -32.53 -4.83 19.79
C LEU A 3 -32.29 -3.35 20.04
N ALA A 4 -32.94 -2.86 21.09
CA ALA A 4 -32.92 -1.47 21.54
C ALA A 4 -31.60 -1.14 22.25
N ARG A 5 -31.06 0.04 21.94
CA ARG A 5 -29.90 0.65 22.60
C ARG A 5 -30.33 1.19 23.96
N VAL A 6 -29.62 0.83 25.03
CA VAL A 6 -29.80 1.40 26.37
C VAL A 6 -28.76 2.50 26.57
N SER A 7 -29.23 3.74 26.70
CA SER A 7 -28.43 4.91 27.06
C SER A 7 -28.18 4.92 28.58
N ALA A 8 -26.91 4.98 28.99
CA ALA A 8 -26.53 5.26 30.37
C ALA A 8 -26.33 6.77 30.54
N VAL A 9 -27.15 7.40 31.38
CA VAL A 9 -27.03 8.79 31.82
C VAL A 9 -26.14 8.81 33.07
N VAL A 10 -25.00 9.48 32.99
CA VAL A 10 -24.11 9.76 34.13
C VAL A 10 -24.59 11.04 34.80
N ALA A 11 -25.07 10.93 36.04
CA ALA A 11 -25.38 12.06 36.90
C ALA A 11 -24.10 12.52 37.62
N ALA A 12 -23.63 13.73 37.31
CA ALA A 12 -22.57 14.41 38.04
C ALA A 12 -23.16 15.09 39.29
N VAL A 13 -22.65 14.74 40.47
CA VAL A 13 -22.94 15.45 41.73
C VAL A 13 -21.70 16.25 42.11
N ALA A 14 -21.82 17.57 42.06
CA ALA A 14 -20.82 18.51 42.55
C ALA A 14 -21.04 18.73 44.06
N ILE A 15 -20.03 18.50 44.87
CA ILE A 15 -19.99 18.88 46.29
C ILE A 15 -18.71 19.68 46.54
N ALA A 16 -18.89 20.90 47.00
CA ALA A 16 -17.89 21.76 47.65
C ALA A 16 -18.65 22.72 48.59
N PRO A 17 -18.04 23.39 49.57
CA PRO A 17 -16.89 23.02 50.42
C PRO A 17 -17.15 23.36 51.91
N ALA A 18 -16.29 22.93 52.84
CA ALA A 18 -16.13 23.62 54.14
C ALA A 18 -14.70 23.45 54.66
N VAL A 19 -13.92 24.53 54.59
CA VAL A 19 -12.61 24.69 55.22
C VAL A 19 -12.85 25.16 56.64
N LEU A 20 -12.44 24.38 57.64
CA LEU A 20 -12.41 24.79 59.04
C LEU A 20 -10.95 25.04 59.45
N LEU A 21 -10.61 26.33 59.58
CA LEU A 21 -9.40 26.84 60.22
C LEU A 21 -9.67 26.94 61.73
N PRO A 22 -8.98 26.20 62.61
CA PRO A 22 -8.96 26.54 64.03
C PRO A 22 -7.96 27.67 64.27
N SER A 23 -8.47 28.84 64.64
CA SER A 23 -7.71 29.94 65.22
C SER A 23 -7.31 29.61 66.66
N TYR A 24 -6.02 29.68 66.98
CA TYR A 24 -5.54 29.59 68.36
C TYR A 24 -5.58 31.00 68.98
N ALA A 25 -6.51 31.22 69.90
CA ALA A 25 -6.56 32.42 70.73
C ALA A 25 -5.87 32.14 72.07
N ASN A 26 -4.79 32.88 72.34
CA ASN A 26 -4.17 32.95 73.67
C ASN A 26 -5.07 33.79 74.58
N ALA A 27 -5.46 33.24 75.72
CA ALA A 27 -5.98 34.00 76.84
C ALA A 27 -5.12 33.69 78.07
N ALA A 28 -4.42 34.72 78.55
CA ALA A 28 -3.84 34.76 79.87
C ALA A 28 -4.94 35.19 80.85
N ASP A 29 -5.18 34.41 81.90
CA ASP A 29 -5.74 34.95 83.14
C ASP A 29 -5.24 34.16 84.36
N THR A 30 -4.99 34.93 85.41
CA THR A 30 -4.26 34.62 86.64
C THR A 30 -5.16 33.99 87.71
N GLY A 31 -4.70 32.91 88.34
CA GLY A 31 -5.35 32.32 89.51
C GLY A 31 -4.43 31.38 90.28
N GLN A 32 -3.99 31.82 91.46
CA GLN A 32 -2.98 31.20 92.30
C GLN A 32 -3.58 30.25 93.37
N ALA A 33 -3.13 28.98 93.36
CA ALA A 33 -2.90 28.01 94.48
C ALA A 33 -4.09 27.55 95.39
N PRO A 34 -4.00 26.37 96.10
CA PRO A 34 -2.79 25.61 96.44
C PRO A 34 -2.84 24.06 96.28
N GLY A 35 -1.64 23.50 96.08
CA GLY A 35 -1.16 22.38 96.91
C GLY A 35 -1.72 20.98 96.67
N THR A 36 -1.31 20.35 95.57
CA THR A 36 -1.07 18.90 95.57
C THR A 36 0.32 18.65 95.01
N SER A 37 1.23 18.27 95.90
CA SER A 37 2.57 17.79 95.60
C SER A 37 2.51 16.59 94.66
N VAL A 38 2.67 16.86 93.36
CA VAL A 38 3.10 15.86 92.39
C VAL A 38 4.56 15.52 92.76
N PRO A 39 4.95 14.24 92.88
CA PRO A 39 6.35 13.91 93.08
C PRO A 39 7.14 14.49 91.90
N ASP A 40 8.26 15.17 92.20
CA ASP A 40 9.19 15.73 91.22
C ASP A 40 9.39 14.73 90.07
N ALA A 41 8.71 14.97 88.95
CA ALA A 41 9.02 14.30 87.70
C ALA A 41 10.35 14.91 87.27
N ASP A 42 11.41 14.12 87.40
CA ASP A 42 12.74 14.48 86.92
C ASP A 42 12.60 14.98 85.47
N PRO A 43 12.96 16.25 85.18
CA PRO A 43 12.94 16.78 83.82
C PRO A 43 13.72 15.88 82.84
N GLY A 44 14.69 15.11 83.34
CA GLY A 44 15.41 14.08 82.59
C GLY A 44 14.55 12.88 82.15
N GLN A 45 13.59 12.43 82.97
CA GLN A 45 12.73 11.27 82.65
C GLN A 45 11.66 11.61 81.61
N SER A 46 11.03 12.79 81.70
CA SER A 46 10.05 13.24 80.69
C SER A 46 10.66 13.49 79.29
N ALA A 47 11.93 13.92 79.24
CA ALA A 47 12.69 14.05 78.00
C ALA A 47 13.12 12.69 77.43
N GLN A 48 13.48 11.73 78.29
CA GLN A 48 13.82 10.36 77.89
C GLN A 48 12.61 9.58 77.37
N ASP A 49 11.45 9.72 78.00
CA ASP A 49 10.20 9.08 77.56
C ASP A 49 9.74 9.62 76.20
N LYS A 50 9.86 10.93 75.99
CA LYS A 50 9.57 11.55 74.69
C LYS A 50 10.54 11.09 73.61
N ALA A 51 11.84 11.01 73.92
CA ALA A 51 12.84 10.49 72.98
C ALA A 51 12.60 9.00 72.65
N ALA A 52 12.15 8.19 73.62
CA ALA A 52 11.80 6.79 73.39
C ALA A 52 10.54 6.64 72.50
N GLN A 53 9.53 7.49 72.71
CA GLN A 53 8.33 7.54 71.87
C GLN A 53 8.64 7.99 70.44
N ASP A 54 9.45 9.04 70.27
CA ASP A 54 9.86 9.54 68.95
C ASP A 54 10.65 8.48 68.18
N LYS A 55 11.54 7.74 68.87
CA LYS A 55 12.27 6.62 68.27
C LYS A 55 11.33 5.47 67.85
N ALA A 56 10.37 5.10 68.70
CA ALA A 56 9.41 4.04 68.37
C ALA A 56 8.52 4.43 67.17
N ALA A 57 8.13 5.70 67.05
CA ALA A 57 7.40 6.21 65.90
C ALA A 57 8.25 6.18 64.61
N GLN A 58 9.53 6.55 64.69
CA GLN A 58 10.47 6.46 63.56
C GLN A 58 10.70 5.02 63.10
N ASP A 59 10.89 4.09 64.04
CA ASP A 59 11.08 2.66 63.75
C ASP A 59 9.84 2.07 63.05
N LYS A 60 8.63 2.44 63.51
CA LYS A 60 7.38 2.02 62.85
C LYS A 60 7.24 2.60 61.44
N ALA A 61 7.52 3.89 61.26
CA ALA A 61 7.43 4.53 59.95
C ALA A 61 8.46 3.95 58.97
N ALA A 62 9.66 3.60 59.44
CA ALA A 62 10.68 2.92 58.64
C ALA A 62 10.21 1.53 58.16
N GLU A 63 9.49 0.78 58.99
CA GLU A 63 8.92 -0.51 58.61
C GLU A 63 7.80 -0.35 57.56
N GLU A 64 6.93 0.64 57.73
CA GLU A 64 5.88 0.96 56.76
C GLU A 64 6.47 1.36 55.40
N ASP A 65 7.53 2.17 55.38
CA ASP A 65 8.26 2.56 54.16
C ASP A 65 8.87 1.32 53.46
N ARG A 66 9.49 0.39 54.20
CA ARG A 66 10.03 -0.86 53.64
C ARG A 66 8.94 -1.75 53.07
N ILE A 67 7.81 -1.89 53.75
CA ILE A 67 6.65 -2.64 53.25
C ILE A 67 6.12 -2.01 51.95
N ALA A 68 6.08 -0.68 51.85
CA ALA A 68 5.67 0.00 50.63
C ALA A 68 6.60 -0.32 49.45
N VAL A 69 7.92 -0.28 49.65
CA VAL A 69 8.89 -0.65 48.60
C VAL A 69 8.79 -2.14 48.23
N LEU A 70 8.58 -3.04 49.19
CA LEU A 70 8.38 -4.46 48.90
C LEU A 70 7.12 -4.71 48.05
N ARG A 71 6.03 -3.97 48.29
CA ARG A 71 4.83 -4.04 47.44
C ARG A 71 5.12 -3.59 46.01
N MET A 72 5.90 -2.53 45.83
CA MET A 72 6.33 -2.10 44.49
C MET A 72 7.20 -3.15 43.81
N LEU A 73 8.14 -3.77 44.53
CA LEU A 73 9.01 -4.82 43.99
C LEU A 73 8.24 -6.10 43.63
N ALA A 74 7.14 -6.38 44.34
CA ALA A 74 6.26 -7.51 44.07
C ALA A 74 5.35 -7.28 42.85
N ASP A 75 5.12 -6.03 42.43
CA ASP A 75 4.34 -5.70 41.25
C ASP A 75 5.12 -6.05 39.96
N PRO A 76 4.63 -6.97 39.12
CA PRO A 76 5.28 -7.32 37.86
C PRO A 76 5.37 -6.16 36.86
N SER A 77 4.50 -5.16 36.98
CA SER A 77 4.47 -3.97 36.11
C SER A 77 5.53 -2.93 36.45
N THR A 78 6.22 -3.09 37.59
CA THR A 78 7.33 -2.22 37.98
C THR A 78 8.47 -2.31 36.97
N GLY A 79 8.86 -1.15 36.45
CA GLY A 79 9.93 -0.98 35.47
C GLY A 79 11.30 -1.36 36.03
N VAL A 80 12.26 -1.55 35.12
CA VAL A 80 13.59 -2.06 35.45
C VAL A 80 14.34 -1.05 36.31
N SER A 81 14.35 0.22 35.91
CA SER A 81 15.02 1.28 36.66
C SER A 81 14.38 1.50 38.02
N VAL A 82 13.04 1.47 38.12
CA VAL A 82 12.35 1.56 39.43
C VAL A 82 12.72 0.38 40.34
N ARG A 83 12.80 -0.83 39.80
CA ARG A 83 13.18 -2.04 40.57
C ARG A 83 14.62 -1.95 41.08
N GLU A 84 15.56 -1.53 40.25
CA GLU A 84 16.96 -1.34 40.63
C GLU A 84 17.11 -0.26 41.71
N ALA A 85 16.43 0.89 41.56
CA ALA A 85 16.43 1.96 42.54
C ALA A 85 15.80 1.54 43.88
N ALA A 86 14.68 0.81 43.83
CA ALA A 86 14.03 0.23 45.01
C ALA A 86 14.94 -0.75 45.76
N GLN A 87 15.62 -1.66 45.05
CA GLN A 87 16.56 -2.60 45.66
C GLN A 87 17.75 -1.88 46.30
N LYS A 88 18.29 -0.86 45.63
CA LYS A 88 19.36 -0.02 46.18
C LYS A 88 18.93 0.65 47.48
N ALA A 89 17.72 1.21 47.52
CA ALA A 89 17.17 1.85 48.72
C ALA A 89 16.95 0.86 49.87
N MET A 90 16.44 -0.35 49.56
CA MET A 90 16.23 -1.43 50.54
C MET A 90 17.53 -1.95 51.15
N ASN A 91 18.66 -1.85 50.44
CA ASN A 91 19.99 -2.20 50.94
C ASN A 91 20.65 -1.07 51.76
N GLY A 92 19.98 0.07 51.90
CA GLY A 92 20.48 1.26 52.61
C GLY A 92 19.85 1.48 53.99
N THR A 93 19.88 2.74 54.43
CA THR A 93 19.28 3.22 55.67
C THR A 93 17.77 3.44 55.53
N PRO A 94 16.99 3.52 56.64
CA PRO A 94 15.58 3.93 56.59
C PRO A 94 15.35 5.25 55.84
N GLN A 95 16.29 6.19 55.94
CA GLN A 95 16.27 7.46 55.22
C GLN A 95 16.39 7.27 53.70
N ASP A 96 17.18 6.29 53.24
CA ASP A 96 17.30 5.97 51.81
C ASP A 96 15.99 5.39 51.25
N VAL A 97 15.31 4.53 52.02
CA VAL A 97 13.99 3.98 51.67
C VAL A 97 12.97 5.11 51.55
N ARG A 98 12.94 6.03 52.52
CA ARG A 98 12.07 7.21 52.47
C ARG A 98 12.37 8.12 51.29
N HIS A 99 13.64 8.43 51.06
CA HIS A 99 14.05 9.28 49.94
C HIS A 99 13.67 8.66 48.58
N PHE A 100 13.79 7.34 48.44
CA PHE A 100 13.30 6.64 47.26
C PHE A 100 11.78 6.79 47.07
N LEU A 101 10.99 6.61 48.13
CA LEU A 101 9.54 6.78 48.05
C LEU A 101 9.13 8.23 47.74
N GLU A 102 9.86 9.22 48.23
CA GLU A 102 9.54 10.64 48.02
C GLU A 102 9.98 11.14 46.64
N VAL A 103 11.16 10.73 46.17
CA VAL A 103 11.80 11.30 44.98
C VAL A 103 12.32 10.22 44.04
N GLY A 104 13.13 9.28 44.56
CA GLY A 104 13.89 8.35 43.72
C GLY A 104 13.05 7.45 42.81
N GLN A 105 11.83 7.09 43.22
CA GLN A 105 10.92 6.30 42.39
C GLN A 105 10.44 7.05 41.14
N PHE A 106 10.31 8.38 41.22
CA PHE A 106 9.84 9.20 40.10
C PHE A 106 10.95 9.40 39.06
N ASP A 107 12.18 9.63 39.51
CA ASP A 107 13.36 9.70 38.64
C ASP A 107 13.58 8.37 37.91
N ALA A 108 13.50 7.26 38.64
CA ALA A 108 13.65 5.94 38.07
C ALA A 108 12.53 5.61 37.08
N ARG A 109 11.28 5.99 37.38
CA ARG A 109 10.14 5.80 36.48
C ARG A 109 10.30 6.63 35.20
N TYR A 110 10.84 7.84 35.30
CA TYR A 110 11.13 8.65 34.12
C TYR A 110 12.16 7.99 33.20
N ILE A 111 13.16 7.30 33.73
CA ILE A 111 14.11 6.52 32.92
C ILE A 111 13.39 5.41 32.17
N ASP A 112 12.57 4.62 32.87
CA ASP A 112 11.77 3.54 32.27
C ASP A 112 10.82 4.06 31.19
N ASP A 113 10.15 5.19 31.44
CA ASP A 113 9.24 5.81 30.49
C ASP A 113 9.97 6.32 29.25
N ARG A 114 11.15 6.93 29.40
CA ARG A 114 11.99 7.34 28.25
C ARG A 114 12.38 6.14 27.39
N VAL A 115 12.75 5.01 28.00
CA VAL A 115 13.06 3.77 27.27
C VAL A 115 11.84 3.31 26.48
N ARG A 116 10.64 3.35 27.07
CA ARG A 116 9.39 3.02 26.38
C ARG A 116 9.13 3.95 25.19
N VAL A 117 9.39 5.26 25.34
CA VAL A 117 9.28 6.22 24.22
C VAL A 117 10.28 5.90 23.10
N PHE A 118 11.53 5.55 23.41
CA PHE A 118 12.50 5.13 22.40
C PHE A 118 12.07 3.87 21.65
N GLN A 119 11.46 2.89 22.35
CA GLN A 119 10.93 1.69 21.71
C GLN A 119 9.78 2.03 20.74
N ILE A 120 8.86 2.90 21.14
CA ILE A 120 7.77 3.38 20.28
C ILE A 120 8.33 4.15 19.07
N LEU A 121 9.34 5.00 19.29
CA LEU A 121 9.99 5.76 18.23
C LEU A 121 10.62 4.83 17.18
N ALA A 122 11.26 3.74 17.60
CA ALA A 122 11.94 2.81 16.69
C ALA A 122 11.00 2.12 15.68
N VAL A 123 9.73 1.90 16.05
CA VAL A 123 8.74 1.19 15.20
C VAL A 123 7.59 2.08 14.73
N GLY A 124 7.54 3.32 15.20
CA GLY A 124 6.47 4.27 14.88
C GLY A 124 6.54 4.79 13.44
N GLY A 125 5.39 5.19 12.91
CA GLY A 125 5.30 5.96 11.67
C GLY A 125 5.86 7.38 11.82
N PRO A 126 5.96 8.15 10.72
CA PRO A 126 6.58 9.47 10.73
C PRO A 126 6.00 10.43 11.78
N GLY A 127 4.69 10.51 11.92
CA GLY A 127 4.02 11.33 12.93
C GLY A 127 4.30 10.86 14.34
N VAL A 128 4.26 9.55 14.60
CA VAL A 128 4.63 8.98 15.92
C VAL A 128 6.09 9.28 16.26
N GLN A 129 7.00 9.17 15.30
CA GLN A 129 8.42 9.47 15.50
C GLN A 129 8.65 10.93 15.86
N GLU A 130 8.01 11.86 15.14
CA GLU A 130 8.13 13.29 15.44
C GLU A 130 7.56 13.62 16.83
N ALA A 131 6.40 13.07 17.18
CA ALA A 131 5.80 13.25 18.49
C ALA A 131 6.67 12.65 19.63
N ALA A 132 7.27 11.48 19.40
CA ALA A 132 8.17 10.85 20.37
C ALA A 132 9.45 11.67 20.59
N LYS A 133 10.06 12.18 19.51
CA LYS A 133 11.24 13.07 19.60
C LYS A 133 10.90 14.36 20.36
N ALA A 134 9.73 14.95 20.12
CA ALA A 134 9.27 16.12 20.84
C ALA A 134 9.11 15.82 22.35
N ALA A 135 8.50 14.69 22.69
CA ALA A 135 8.32 14.26 24.08
C ALA A 135 9.67 14.05 24.80
N LEU A 136 10.63 13.39 24.16
CA LEU A 136 11.97 13.15 24.72
C LEU A 136 12.77 14.45 24.98
N ARG A 137 12.46 15.54 24.28
CA ARG A 137 13.05 16.87 24.52
C ARG A 137 12.28 17.69 25.57
N GLY A 138 11.04 17.30 25.88
CA GLY A 138 10.11 18.08 26.71
C GLY A 138 10.11 17.73 28.20
N GLY A 139 10.89 16.76 28.65
CA GLY A 139 10.98 16.38 30.06
C GLY A 139 9.93 15.35 30.52
N PRO A 140 9.84 15.09 31.85
CA PRO A 140 8.99 14.04 32.42
C PRO A 140 7.52 14.13 32.06
N GLU A 141 6.92 15.32 32.16
CA GLU A 141 5.51 15.54 31.88
C GLU A 141 5.19 15.30 30.39
N ALA A 142 6.08 15.72 29.48
CA ALA A 142 5.90 15.51 28.05
C ALA A 142 6.02 14.04 27.65
N VAL A 143 6.98 13.32 28.26
CA VAL A 143 7.13 11.86 28.08
C VAL A 143 5.87 11.14 28.54
N LYS A 144 5.35 11.47 29.73
CA LYS A 144 4.13 10.87 30.26
C LYS A 144 2.92 11.16 29.36
N GLN A 145 2.73 12.42 28.97
CA GLN A 145 1.62 12.83 28.09
C GLN A 145 1.67 12.12 26.73
N PHE A 146 2.87 11.93 26.18
CA PHE A 146 3.04 11.17 24.94
C PHE A 146 2.65 9.70 25.10
N LEU A 147 3.11 9.04 26.17
CA LEU A 147 2.79 7.65 26.44
C LEU A 147 1.29 7.42 26.67
N GLU A 148 0.62 8.34 27.36
CA GLU A 148 -0.82 8.22 27.67
C GLU A 148 -1.70 8.56 26.47
N VAL A 149 -1.38 9.62 25.71
CA VAL A 149 -2.29 10.16 24.68
C VAL A 149 -1.59 10.48 23.37
N GLY A 150 -0.40 11.09 23.43
CA GLY A 150 0.26 11.64 22.24
C GLY A 150 0.58 10.60 21.17
N GLN A 151 1.04 9.40 21.56
CA GLN A 151 1.38 8.32 20.63
C GLN A 151 0.17 7.85 19.80
N PHE A 152 -1.03 7.80 20.41
CA PHE A 152 -2.23 7.31 19.76
C PHE A 152 -2.78 8.34 18.79
N LYS A 153 -2.75 9.63 19.16
CA LYS A 153 -3.10 10.72 18.25
C LYS A 153 -2.17 10.78 17.04
N ALA A 154 -0.87 10.66 17.27
CA ALA A 154 0.11 10.67 16.21
C ALA A 154 -0.05 9.46 15.27
N ARG A 155 -0.32 8.27 15.83
CA ARG A 155 -0.58 7.05 15.05
C ARG A 155 -1.85 7.17 14.21
N PHE A 156 -2.92 7.75 14.75
CA PHE A 156 -4.14 8.00 14.00
C PHE A 156 -3.91 8.88 12.77
N VAL A 157 -3.08 9.93 12.89
CA VAL A 157 -2.70 10.78 11.75
C VAL A 157 -1.89 9.99 10.72
N ASP A 158 -0.91 9.19 11.16
CA ASP A 158 -0.13 8.32 10.27
C ASP A 158 -1.03 7.32 9.51
N ASP A 159 -2.00 6.74 10.21
CA ASP A 159 -2.94 5.78 9.62
C ASP A 159 -3.86 6.47 8.61
N GLN A 160 -4.36 7.68 8.88
CA GLN A 160 -5.12 8.48 7.89
C GLN A 160 -4.33 8.73 6.60
N VAL A 161 -3.04 9.07 6.72
CA VAL A 161 -2.16 9.25 5.55
C VAL A 161 -2.03 7.94 4.78
N ARG A 162 -1.85 6.81 5.48
CA ARG A 162 -1.76 5.49 4.84
C ARG A 162 -3.05 5.15 4.09
N VAL A 163 -4.23 5.41 4.68
CA VAL A 163 -5.51 5.19 3.98
C VAL A 163 -5.62 6.07 2.74
N SER A 164 -5.21 7.34 2.80
CA SER A 164 -5.21 8.25 1.64
C SER A 164 -4.30 7.78 0.50
N GLN A 165 -3.13 7.20 0.84
CA GLN A 165 -2.25 6.59 -0.16
C GLN A 165 -2.90 5.38 -0.83
N ILE A 166 -3.53 4.49 -0.04
CA ILE A 166 -4.26 3.33 -0.56
C ILE A 166 -5.45 3.77 -1.43
N TYR A 167 -6.20 4.78 -1.00
CA TYR A 167 -7.29 5.38 -1.77
C TYR A 167 -6.80 5.86 -3.15
N SER A 168 -5.68 6.56 -3.19
CA SER A 168 -5.15 7.14 -4.43
C SER A 168 -4.74 6.07 -5.45
N ALA A 169 -4.11 4.98 -4.98
CA ALA A 169 -3.65 3.88 -5.83
C ALA A 169 -4.73 2.80 -6.09
N GLY A 170 -5.84 2.83 -5.35
CA GLY A 170 -6.87 1.79 -5.35
C GLY A 170 -7.81 1.81 -6.57
N GLY A 171 -8.41 0.65 -6.83
CA GLY A 171 -9.57 0.52 -7.71
C GLY A 171 -10.85 1.09 -7.10
N PRO A 172 -11.98 1.06 -7.83
CA PRO A 172 -13.25 1.64 -7.39
C PRO A 172 -13.72 1.15 -6.01
N ALA A 173 -13.71 -0.16 -5.74
CA ALA A 173 -14.15 -0.70 -4.46
C ALA A 173 -13.19 -0.32 -3.33
N VAL A 174 -11.86 -0.36 -3.57
CA VAL A 174 -10.86 0.09 -2.58
C VAL A 174 -11.05 1.56 -2.24
N LYS A 175 -11.35 2.41 -3.23
CA LYS A 175 -11.62 3.84 -3.02
C LYS A 175 -12.86 4.07 -2.18
N GLU A 176 -13.94 3.35 -2.46
CA GLU A 176 -15.18 3.43 -1.68
C GLU A 176 -14.94 3.01 -0.23
N ALA A 177 -14.27 1.87 -0.02
CA ALA A 177 -13.96 1.36 1.31
C ALA A 177 -13.01 2.28 2.10
N ALA A 178 -11.98 2.84 1.45
CA ALA A 178 -11.07 3.80 2.07
C ALA A 178 -11.78 5.10 2.46
N LYS A 179 -12.71 5.58 1.63
CA LYS A 179 -13.53 6.75 1.94
C LYS A 179 -14.42 6.48 3.17
N ALA A 180 -15.10 5.34 3.20
CA ALA A 180 -15.91 4.94 4.34
C ALA A 180 -15.09 4.87 5.64
N ALA A 181 -13.85 4.36 5.56
CA ALA A 181 -12.95 4.30 6.70
C ALA A 181 -12.51 5.69 7.20
N ILE A 182 -12.17 6.62 6.29
CA ILE A 182 -11.79 8.00 6.64
C ILE A 182 -12.97 8.76 7.26
N ASP A 183 -14.18 8.54 6.74
CA ASP A 183 -15.41 9.19 7.24
C ASP A 183 -15.91 8.56 8.58
N GLY A 184 -15.28 7.46 9.03
CA GLY A 184 -15.64 6.69 10.22
C GLY A 184 -14.80 6.99 11.47
N SER A 185 -14.64 5.97 12.35
CA SER A 185 -13.84 6.05 13.57
C SER A 185 -12.38 5.60 13.39
N ALA A 186 -11.57 5.76 14.44
CA ALA A 186 -10.20 5.22 14.46
C ALA A 186 -10.15 3.70 14.29
N GLU A 187 -11.16 3.00 14.84
CA GLU A 187 -11.34 1.57 14.67
C GLU A 187 -11.68 1.22 13.21
N ASP A 188 -12.47 2.03 12.51
CA ASP A 188 -12.79 1.81 11.09
C ASP A 188 -11.56 1.97 10.20
N ILE A 189 -10.72 3.00 10.47
CA ILE A 189 -9.44 3.19 9.80
C ILE A 189 -8.53 1.97 10.03
N LYS A 190 -8.41 1.52 11.27
CA LYS A 190 -7.58 0.36 11.62
C LYS A 190 -8.10 -0.90 10.93
N HIS A 191 -9.41 -1.16 10.99
CA HIS A 191 -10.03 -2.31 10.34
C HIS A 191 -9.82 -2.30 8.82
N PHE A 192 -9.97 -1.13 8.18
CA PHE A 192 -9.69 -0.99 6.76
C PHE A 192 -8.22 -1.33 6.44
N LEU A 193 -7.27 -0.81 7.22
CA LEU A 193 -5.84 -1.08 7.02
C LEU A 193 -5.48 -2.56 7.23
N GLU A 194 -6.11 -3.23 8.18
CA GLU A 194 -5.82 -4.64 8.50
C GLU A 194 -6.53 -5.63 7.56
N VAL A 195 -7.78 -5.34 7.19
CA VAL A 195 -8.65 -6.30 6.49
C VAL A 195 -9.38 -5.66 5.31
N GLY A 196 -10.07 -4.53 5.53
CA GLY A 196 -11.02 -3.98 4.57
C GLY A 196 -10.43 -3.63 3.20
N GLN A 197 -9.17 -3.16 3.14
CA GLN A 197 -8.49 -2.88 1.87
C GLN A 197 -8.30 -4.12 0.99
N PHE A 198 -8.09 -5.28 1.61
CA PHE A 198 -7.83 -6.53 0.90
C PHE A 198 -9.13 -7.14 0.38
N GLU A 199 -10.20 -7.08 1.17
CA GLU A 199 -11.54 -7.48 0.74
C GLU A 199 -12.04 -6.62 -0.42
N ALA A 200 -11.85 -5.30 -0.32
CA ALA A 200 -12.22 -4.39 -1.39
C ALA A 200 -11.41 -4.62 -2.67
N ARG A 201 -10.09 -4.85 -2.55
CA ARG A 201 -9.23 -5.20 -3.68
C ARG A 201 -9.68 -6.49 -4.36
N TYR A 202 -10.07 -7.50 -3.58
CA TYR A 202 -10.59 -8.73 -4.14
C TYR A 202 -11.87 -8.50 -4.97
N GLN A 203 -12.75 -7.57 -4.57
CA GLN A 203 -13.92 -7.23 -5.40
C GLN A 203 -13.51 -6.56 -6.72
N ASP A 204 -12.58 -5.61 -6.67
CA ASP A 204 -12.03 -4.98 -7.88
C ASP A 204 -11.39 -6.02 -8.82
N ASP A 205 -10.60 -6.94 -8.25
CA ASP A 205 -9.94 -8.01 -9.01
C ASP A 205 -10.95 -8.97 -9.66
N ARG A 206 -12.02 -9.35 -8.96
CA ARG A 206 -13.10 -10.18 -9.53
C ARG A 206 -13.78 -9.51 -10.71
N VAL A 207 -14.01 -8.19 -10.63
CA VAL A 207 -14.55 -7.42 -11.76
C VAL A 207 -13.56 -7.42 -12.94
N HIS A 208 -12.27 -7.23 -12.67
CA HIS A 208 -11.24 -7.29 -13.70
C HIS A 208 -11.18 -8.67 -14.39
N VAL A 209 -11.27 -9.76 -13.61
CA VAL A 209 -11.37 -11.12 -14.17
C VAL A 209 -12.62 -11.28 -15.04
N ALA A 210 -13.79 -10.79 -14.59
CA ALA A 210 -15.02 -10.87 -15.38
C ALA A 210 -14.89 -10.10 -16.72
N GLN A 211 -14.23 -8.95 -16.72
CA GLN A 211 -13.92 -8.20 -17.94
C GLN A 211 -13.02 -9.00 -18.88
N ILE A 212 -11.96 -9.63 -18.36
CA ILE A 212 -11.07 -10.50 -19.15
C ILE A 212 -11.83 -11.68 -19.76
N ILE A 213 -12.73 -12.31 -19.00
CA ILE A 213 -13.58 -13.40 -19.49
C ILE A 213 -14.46 -12.91 -20.65
N SER A 214 -15.06 -11.72 -20.55
CA SER A 214 -16.02 -11.22 -21.54
C SER A 214 -15.45 -11.06 -22.96
N VAL A 215 -14.14 -10.78 -23.07
CA VAL A 215 -13.43 -10.59 -24.34
C VAL A 215 -12.46 -11.73 -24.67
N GLY A 216 -12.26 -12.67 -23.74
CA GLY A 216 -11.29 -13.75 -23.86
C GLY A 216 -11.73 -14.89 -24.78
N GLY A 217 -10.77 -15.63 -25.32
CA GLY A 217 -11.01 -16.88 -26.02
C GLY A 217 -11.48 -18.01 -25.09
N PRO A 218 -11.87 -19.18 -25.65
CA PRO A 218 -12.46 -20.28 -24.89
C PRO A 218 -11.63 -20.74 -23.68
N ARG A 219 -10.30 -20.79 -23.80
CA ARG A 219 -9.42 -21.20 -22.69
C ARG A 219 -9.28 -20.11 -21.65
N VAL A 220 -9.17 -18.84 -22.06
CA VAL A 220 -9.17 -17.69 -21.13
C VAL A 220 -10.47 -17.65 -20.34
N GLN A 221 -11.61 -17.84 -21.00
CA GLN A 221 -12.90 -17.87 -20.36
C GLN A 221 -13.01 -19.00 -19.34
N LYS A 222 -12.54 -20.21 -19.68
CA LYS A 222 -12.53 -21.34 -18.74
C LYS A 222 -11.63 -21.04 -17.53
N ALA A 223 -10.39 -20.63 -17.77
CA ALA A 223 -9.43 -20.33 -16.71
C ALA A 223 -9.90 -19.21 -15.79
N GLY A 224 -10.52 -18.15 -16.33
CA GLY A 224 -11.09 -17.07 -15.54
C GLY A 224 -12.28 -17.53 -14.69
N ARG A 225 -13.17 -18.38 -15.22
CA ARG A 225 -14.27 -18.97 -14.43
C ARG A 225 -13.74 -19.86 -13.30
N ASP A 226 -12.74 -20.68 -13.59
CA ASP A 226 -12.09 -21.51 -12.59
C ASP A 226 -11.46 -20.64 -11.48
N ALA A 227 -10.81 -19.53 -11.85
CA ALA A 227 -10.24 -18.57 -10.90
C ALA A 227 -11.30 -17.89 -10.01
N LEU A 228 -12.42 -17.44 -10.59
CA LEU A 228 -13.52 -16.83 -9.83
C LEU A 228 -14.16 -17.80 -8.82
N ASN A 229 -14.11 -19.11 -9.09
CA ASN A 229 -14.59 -20.15 -8.19
C ASN A 229 -13.52 -20.59 -7.16
N GLY A 230 -12.26 -20.22 -7.36
CA GLY A 230 -11.12 -20.65 -6.54
C GLY A 230 -10.75 -19.71 -5.38
N GLY A 231 -11.39 -18.55 -5.27
CA GLY A 231 -11.16 -17.58 -4.20
C GLY A 231 -10.02 -16.57 -4.47
N PRO A 232 -9.61 -15.77 -3.46
CA PRO A 232 -8.70 -14.63 -3.64
C PRO A 232 -7.37 -14.95 -4.31
N GLU A 233 -6.69 -16.01 -3.86
CA GLU A 233 -5.39 -16.39 -4.41
C GLU A 233 -5.51 -16.89 -5.86
N ALA A 234 -6.60 -17.59 -6.21
CA ALA A 234 -6.83 -18.06 -7.57
C ALA A 234 -7.11 -16.90 -8.54
N VAL A 235 -7.90 -15.91 -8.10
CA VAL A 235 -8.16 -14.68 -8.84
C VAL A 235 -6.86 -13.92 -9.09
N LYS A 236 -6.05 -13.72 -8.04
CA LYS A 236 -4.76 -13.04 -8.15
C LYS A 236 -3.81 -13.77 -9.11
N HIS A 237 -3.64 -15.08 -8.94
CA HIS A 237 -2.78 -15.88 -9.80
C HIS A 237 -3.23 -15.86 -11.27
N PHE A 238 -4.54 -15.87 -11.53
CA PHE A 238 -5.06 -15.73 -12.89
C PHE A 238 -4.74 -14.37 -13.50
N LEU A 239 -4.88 -13.28 -12.74
CA LEU A 239 -4.55 -11.93 -13.20
C LEU A 239 -3.05 -11.77 -13.46
N GLU A 240 -2.18 -12.35 -12.63
CA GLU A 240 -0.73 -12.22 -12.78
C GLU A 240 -0.16 -13.12 -13.88
N VAL A 241 -0.66 -14.36 -14.01
CA VAL A 241 -0.06 -15.38 -14.88
C VAL A 241 -1.11 -16.10 -15.73
N GLY A 242 -2.15 -16.65 -15.10
CA GLY A 242 -3.06 -17.61 -15.74
C GLY A 242 -3.78 -17.10 -16.99
N GLN A 243 -4.10 -15.81 -17.06
CA GLN A 243 -4.73 -15.21 -18.25
C GLN A 243 -3.81 -15.23 -19.48
N PHE A 244 -2.49 -15.08 -19.28
CA PHE A 244 -1.52 -14.99 -20.38
C PHE A 244 -1.25 -16.36 -20.98
N ASP A 245 -1.09 -17.38 -20.13
CA ASP A 245 -0.96 -18.77 -20.57
C ASP A 245 -2.21 -19.24 -21.31
N ALA A 246 -3.39 -18.89 -20.79
CA ALA A 246 -4.64 -19.25 -21.43
C ALA A 246 -4.80 -18.58 -22.81
N ARG A 247 -4.43 -17.29 -22.94
CA ARG A 247 -4.42 -16.57 -24.23
C ARG A 247 -3.47 -17.22 -25.22
N LEU A 248 -2.24 -17.51 -24.80
CA LEU A 248 -1.25 -18.16 -25.66
C LEU A 248 -1.75 -19.50 -26.20
N ASN A 249 -2.44 -20.27 -25.37
CA ASN A 249 -3.03 -21.54 -25.81
C ASN A 249 -4.23 -21.35 -26.76
N ASP A 250 -5.05 -20.32 -26.57
CA ASP A 250 -6.10 -19.97 -27.54
C ASP A 250 -5.48 -19.54 -28.88
N ASP A 251 -4.42 -18.74 -28.85
CA ASP A 251 -3.69 -18.27 -30.02
C ASP A 251 -3.05 -19.45 -30.78
N ARG A 252 -2.41 -20.39 -30.09
CA ARG A 252 -1.86 -21.61 -30.71
C ARG A 252 -2.93 -22.42 -31.45
N VAL A 253 -4.13 -22.54 -30.87
CA VAL A 253 -5.26 -23.21 -31.53
C VAL A 253 -5.68 -22.46 -32.78
N ARG A 254 -5.74 -21.12 -32.72
CA ARG A 254 -6.06 -20.27 -33.88
C ARG A 254 -5.04 -20.41 -35.01
N VAL A 255 -3.74 -20.41 -34.69
CA VAL A 255 -2.67 -20.65 -35.68
C VAL A 255 -2.82 -22.03 -36.32
N THR A 256 -3.09 -23.06 -35.52
CA THR A 256 -3.34 -24.43 -36.03
C THR A 256 -4.54 -24.48 -36.98
N GLN A 257 -5.63 -23.77 -36.70
CA GLN A 257 -6.79 -23.71 -37.60
C GLN A 257 -6.44 -23.02 -38.93
N ILE A 258 -5.67 -21.93 -38.87
CA ILE A 258 -5.16 -21.23 -40.07
C ILE A 258 -4.24 -22.15 -40.88
N TYR A 259 -3.37 -22.90 -40.22
CA TYR A 259 -2.50 -23.89 -40.85
C TYR A 259 -3.32 -24.94 -41.63
N SER A 260 -4.35 -25.52 -41.00
CA SER A 260 -5.17 -26.56 -41.64
C SER A 260 -5.90 -26.07 -42.89
N ALA A 261 -6.36 -24.82 -42.90
CA ALA A 261 -7.10 -24.24 -44.02
C ALA A 261 -6.21 -23.49 -45.04
N GLY A 262 -4.92 -23.29 -44.75
CA GLY A 262 -4.01 -22.48 -45.55
C GLY A 262 -3.40 -23.18 -46.77
N GLY A 263 -2.94 -22.38 -47.74
CA GLY A 263 -2.08 -22.84 -48.83
C GLY A 263 -0.64 -23.11 -48.37
N PRO A 264 0.27 -23.51 -49.28
CA PRO A 264 1.63 -23.89 -48.94
C PRO A 264 2.41 -22.86 -48.12
N ALA A 265 2.36 -21.58 -48.49
CA ALA A 265 3.08 -20.51 -47.78
C ALA A 265 2.46 -20.23 -46.41
N VAL A 266 1.12 -20.26 -46.28
CA VAL A 266 0.45 -20.12 -44.98
C VAL A 266 0.80 -21.28 -44.05
N LYS A 267 0.88 -22.51 -44.56
CA LYS A 267 1.27 -23.68 -43.78
C LYS A 267 2.70 -23.58 -43.26
N GLU A 268 3.63 -23.16 -44.12
CA GLU A 268 5.02 -22.95 -43.73
C GLU A 268 5.15 -21.88 -42.64
N ALA A 269 4.54 -20.71 -42.85
CA ALA A 269 4.59 -19.60 -41.89
C ALA A 269 3.90 -19.95 -40.56
N ALA A 270 2.75 -20.62 -40.59
CA ALA A 270 2.06 -21.05 -39.38
C ALA A 270 2.85 -22.10 -38.60
N LYS A 271 3.53 -23.02 -39.31
CA LYS A 271 4.43 -24.00 -38.68
C LYS A 271 5.60 -23.31 -37.99
N ALA A 272 6.25 -22.37 -38.67
CA ALA A 272 7.34 -21.59 -38.10
C ALA A 272 6.91 -20.84 -36.82
N ALA A 273 5.70 -20.27 -36.82
CA ALA A 273 5.15 -19.60 -35.64
C ALA A 273 4.87 -20.57 -34.47
N ILE A 274 4.29 -21.75 -34.73
CA ILE A 274 4.02 -22.76 -33.69
C ILE A 274 5.32 -23.30 -33.06
N ASP A 275 6.33 -23.52 -33.90
CA ASP A 275 7.65 -24.02 -33.47
C ASP A 275 8.50 -22.93 -32.77
N GLY A 276 8.04 -21.67 -32.79
CA GLY A 276 8.71 -20.50 -32.21
C GLY A 276 8.18 -20.06 -30.83
N SER A 277 8.38 -18.78 -30.54
CA SER A 277 8.02 -18.09 -29.29
C SER A 277 6.55 -17.64 -29.24
N ALA A 278 6.11 -17.13 -28.08
CA ALA A 278 4.78 -16.52 -27.94
C ALA A 278 4.65 -15.27 -28.83
N GLU A 279 5.74 -14.55 -29.03
CA GLU A 279 5.85 -13.39 -29.90
C GLU A 279 5.70 -13.79 -31.36
N ASP A 280 6.28 -14.92 -31.78
CA ASP A 280 6.15 -15.43 -33.16
C ASP A 280 4.70 -15.82 -33.48
N ILE A 281 4.00 -16.43 -32.52
CA ILE A 281 2.58 -16.75 -32.63
C ILE A 281 1.75 -15.48 -32.81
N LYS A 282 1.99 -14.44 -31.99
CA LYS A 282 1.29 -13.16 -32.10
C LYS A 282 1.59 -12.49 -33.45
N HIS A 283 2.86 -12.41 -33.83
CA HIS A 283 3.29 -11.80 -35.08
C HIS A 283 2.66 -12.48 -36.30
N PHE A 284 2.60 -13.81 -36.31
CA PHE A 284 1.91 -14.55 -37.36
C PHE A 284 0.41 -14.23 -37.41
N LEU A 285 -0.26 -14.17 -36.26
CA LEU A 285 -1.69 -13.83 -36.19
C LEU A 285 -1.98 -12.38 -36.61
N GLU A 286 -1.09 -11.44 -36.35
CA GLU A 286 -1.29 -10.02 -36.69
C GLU A 286 -0.92 -9.71 -38.14
N VAL A 287 0.19 -10.26 -38.63
CA VAL A 287 0.78 -9.89 -39.92
C VAL A 287 1.09 -11.10 -40.78
N GLY A 288 1.83 -12.08 -40.26
CA GLY A 288 2.42 -13.16 -41.06
C GLY A 288 1.41 -14.00 -41.85
N GLN A 289 0.21 -14.23 -41.30
CA GLN A 289 -0.84 -14.97 -42.01
C GLN A 289 -1.33 -14.25 -43.29
N PHE A 290 -1.32 -12.92 -43.32
CA PHE A 290 -1.82 -12.15 -44.45
C PHE A 290 -0.79 -12.09 -45.58
N GLU A 291 0.49 -11.90 -45.23
CA GLU A 291 1.59 -11.96 -46.18
C GLU A 291 1.69 -13.34 -46.83
N ALA A 292 1.56 -14.40 -46.03
CA ALA A 292 1.58 -15.76 -46.53
C ALA A 292 0.39 -16.06 -47.46
N ARG A 293 -0.82 -15.58 -47.13
CA ARG A 293 -1.99 -15.68 -48.03
C ARG A 293 -1.79 -14.93 -49.35
N ALA A 294 -1.12 -13.77 -49.33
CA ALA A 294 -0.82 -13.03 -50.54
C ALA A 294 0.15 -13.81 -51.46
N LYS A 295 1.14 -14.50 -50.87
CA LYS A 295 2.05 -15.40 -51.61
C LYS A 295 1.32 -16.58 -52.21
N ASP A 296 0.45 -17.25 -51.43
CA ASP A 296 -0.37 -18.36 -51.93
C ASP A 296 -1.25 -17.92 -53.10
N LYS A 297 -1.89 -16.75 -52.99
CA LYS A 297 -2.72 -16.18 -54.07
C LYS A 297 -1.90 -15.87 -55.32
N ALA A 298 -0.73 -15.25 -55.17
CA ALA A 298 0.14 -14.95 -56.31
C ALA A 298 0.61 -16.24 -57.01
N ALA A 299 0.90 -17.30 -56.27
CA ALA A 299 1.27 -18.60 -56.82
C ALA A 299 0.09 -19.25 -57.57
N GLU A 300 -1.13 -19.16 -57.02
CA GLU A 300 -2.35 -19.66 -57.67
C GLU A 300 -2.65 -18.89 -58.98
N ASP A 301 -2.57 -17.56 -58.95
CA ASP A 301 -2.80 -16.71 -60.11
C ASP A 301 -1.71 -16.92 -61.19
N ALA A 302 -0.47 -17.21 -60.81
CA ALA A 302 0.59 -17.60 -61.73
C ALA A 302 0.31 -18.96 -62.39
N ALA A 303 -0.16 -19.96 -61.62
CA ALA A 303 -0.49 -21.28 -62.16
C ALA A 303 -1.64 -21.22 -63.19
N LYS A 304 -2.65 -20.38 -62.94
CA LYS A 304 -3.79 -20.17 -63.88
C LYS A 304 -3.40 -19.48 -65.19
N ASN A 305 -2.32 -18.70 -65.20
CA ASN A 305 -1.86 -17.95 -66.38
C ASN A 305 -0.79 -18.71 -67.19
N THR A 306 -0.53 -19.99 -66.88
CA THR A 306 0.30 -20.85 -67.73
C THR A 306 -0.51 -21.39 -68.92
N PRO A 307 -0.16 -21.08 -70.19
CA PRO A 307 -0.88 -21.61 -71.34
C PRO A 307 -0.68 -23.14 -71.43
N SER A 308 -1.77 -23.91 -71.51
CA SER A 308 -1.72 -25.34 -71.80
C SER A 308 -0.89 -25.59 -73.08
N PRO A 309 0.00 -26.59 -73.10
CA PRO A 309 0.61 -27.00 -74.36
C PRO A 309 -0.48 -27.55 -75.28
N SER A 310 -0.73 -26.87 -76.40
CA SER A 310 -1.58 -27.40 -77.49
C SER A 310 -1.07 -28.78 -77.91
N PRO A 311 -1.96 -29.74 -78.23
CA PRO A 311 -1.53 -31.06 -78.67
C PRO A 311 -0.81 -30.94 -80.01
N SER A 312 0.45 -31.39 -80.06
CA SER A 312 1.20 -31.55 -81.31
C SER A 312 0.41 -32.45 -82.29
N PRO A 313 0.26 -32.08 -83.57
CA PRO A 313 -0.35 -32.95 -84.55
C PRO A 313 0.65 -34.04 -84.97
N SER A 314 0.18 -35.29 -84.90
CA SER A 314 0.88 -36.46 -85.41
C SER A 314 0.71 -36.60 -86.92
N GLY A 315 1.85 -36.73 -87.64
CA GLY A 315 1.99 -37.60 -88.81
C GLY A 315 1.61 -37.06 -90.19
N GLY A 316 2.53 -37.25 -91.16
CA GLY A 316 2.22 -37.29 -92.59
C GLY A 316 3.13 -36.39 -93.42
N GLY A 317 4.10 -36.97 -94.12
CA GLY A 317 5.07 -36.26 -94.96
C GLY A 317 4.61 -35.95 -96.39
N ALA A 318 5.61 -35.54 -97.18
CA ALA A 318 5.67 -35.34 -98.63
C ALA A 318 5.48 -33.90 -99.16
N ASP A 319 6.63 -33.35 -99.56
CA ASP A 319 6.95 -32.69 -100.83
C ASP A 319 6.57 -31.22 -101.13
N ALA A 320 7.66 -30.47 -101.36
CA ALA A 320 7.93 -29.59 -102.50
C ALA A 320 7.27 -28.20 -102.63
N ASN A 321 8.13 -27.21 -102.37
CA ASN A 321 8.51 -26.12 -103.29
C ASN A 321 7.67 -24.83 -103.36
N ALA A 322 8.44 -23.74 -103.39
CA ALA A 322 8.19 -22.42 -103.99
C ALA A 322 7.35 -21.39 -103.22
N GLY A 323 8.06 -20.51 -102.50
CA GLY A 323 8.23 -19.12 -102.97
C GLY A 323 7.24 -18.06 -102.48
N GLY A 324 7.79 -17.08 -101.76
CA GLY A 324 7.49 -15.66 -102.00
C GLY A 324 6.74 -14.88 -100.92
N GLY A 325 7.33 -13.75 -100.50
CA GLY A 325 6.65 -12.59 -99.90
C GLY A 325 6.92 -12.39 -98.41
N GLN A 326 8.08 -11.85 -98.02
CA GLN A 326 8.26 -10.44 -97.60
C GLN A 326 7.25 -9.97 -96.53
N ALA A 327 7.71 -9.82 -95.28
CA ALA A 327 8.12 -8.53 -94.70
C ALA A 327 6.91 -7.60 -94.50
N VAL A 328 6.63 -7.13 -93.28
CA VAL A 328 7.29 -5.96 -92.70
C VAL A 328 6.94 -5.90 -91.20
N ARG A 329 7.95 -5.82 -90.33
CA ARG A 329 7.85 -5.12 -89.03
C ARG A 329 8.08 -3.63 -89.33
N PRO A 330 7.50 -2.71 -88.54
CA PRO A 330 8.35 -2.15 -87.49
C PRO A 330 7.64 -1.92 -86.15
N ALA A 331 8.44 -2.04 -85.10
CA ALA A 331 8.26 -1.47 -83.77
C ALA A 331 8.82 -0.02 -83.77
N PRO A 332 8.98 0.66 -82.62
CA PRO A 332 8.05 1.00 -81.53
C PRO A 332 8.10 2.53 -81.23
N ALA A 333 7.22 3.04 -80.34
CA ALA A 333 7.57 3.88 -79.18
C ALA A 333 6.37 4.72 -78.65
N ASP A 334 6.20 4.58 -77.33
CA ASP A 334 5.57 5.40 -76.28
C ASP A 334 5.69 6.95 -76.44
N PRO A 335 5.18 7.80 -75.50
CA PRO A 335 3.97 7.79 -74.65
C PRO A 335 3.22 9.16 -74.72
N SER A 336 1.98 9.26 -74.22
CA SER A 336 1.46 10.39 -73.38
C SER A 336 -0.09 10.46 -73.31
N LYS A 337 -0.58 10.36 -72.07
CA LYS A 337 -1.86 10.75 -71.42
C LYS A 337 -2.67 11.94 -72.02
N PRO A 338 -3.86 12.32 -71.49
CA PRO A 338 -5.12 11.61 -71.11
C PRO A 338 -6.38 12.23 -71.80
N ALA A 339 -7.56 11.59 -71.70
CA ALA A 339 -8.86 12.18 -71.28
C ALA A 339 -10.08 11.34 -71.73
N ASP A 340 -10.94 11.03 -70.76
CA ASP A 340 -12.38 10.68 -70.86
C ASP A 340 -13.18 11.87 -71.47
N PRO A 341 -14.50 11.82 -71.79
CA PRO A 341 -15.51 10.77 -71.55
C PRO A 341 -16.50 10.52 -72.72
N SER A 342 -17.30 9.41 -72.66
CA SER A 342 -18.75 9.39 -72.98
C SER A 342 -19.34 7.95 -73.03
N LYS A 343 -20.41 7.75 -72.25
CA LYS A 343 -21.40 6.64 -72.23
C LYS A 343 -22.50 6.89 -73.32
N PRO A 344 -23.55 6.03 -73.58
CA PRO A 344 -24.21 5.08 -72.65
C PRO A 344 -24.78 3.73 -73.20
N ALA A 345 -25.30 2.93 -72.23
CA ALA A 345 -26.38 1.91 -72.27
C ALA A 345 -26.09 0.54 -72.93
N THR A 346 -26.48 -0.65 -72.43
CA THR A 346 -27.65 -1.14 -71.65
C THR A 346 -27.23 -2.32 -70.72
N ALA A 347 -27.51 -2.35 -69.41
CA ALA A 347 -28.68 -2.88 -68.69
C ALA A 347 -28.96 -4.40 -68.84
N ASP A 348 -28.66 -5.20 -67.79
CA ASP A 348 -29.61 -6.14 -67.14
C ASP A 348 -29.13 -6.53 -65.71
N ALA A 349 -30.10 -6.86 -64.85
CA ALA A 349 -30.08 -7.02 -63.39
C ALA A 349 -29.47 -8.35 -62.88
N GLY A 350 -29.16 -8.58 -61.60
CA GLY A 350 -29.45 -7.84 -60.37
C GLY A 350 -28.71 -8.37 -59.12
N ILE A 351 -29.07 -7.76 -57.99
CA ILE A 351 -28.75 -8.05 -56.57
C ILE A 351 -27.36 -7.61 -56.06
N LYS A 352 -27.36 -6.65 -55.12
CA LYS A 352 -26.20 -6.12 -54.37
C LYS A 352 -26.44 -6.23 -52.85
N PRO A 353 -25.44 -6.62 -52.03
CA PRO A 353 -25.36 -6.22 -50.64
C PRO A 353 -24.55 -4.92 -50.45
N VAL A 354 -24.79 -4.32 -49.29
CA VAL A 354 -24.54 -2.94 -48.86
C VAL A 354 -23.05 -2.62 -48.68
N ALA A 355 -22.65 -1.42 -49.12
CA ALA A 355 -21.31 -0.87 -48.96
C ALA A 355 -21.12 -0.19 -47.59
N VAL A 356 -19.99 -0.47 -46.95
CA VAL A 356 -19.44 0.33 -45.84
C VAL A 356 -18.60 1.44 -46.47
N THR A 357 -19.06 2.68 -46.36
CA THR A 357 -18.26 3.87 -46.69
C THR A 357 -17.60 4.40 -45.43
N THR A 358 -16.27 4.43 -45.51
CA THR A 358 -15.33 5.23 -44.73
C THR A 358 -15.67 6.72 -44.78
N LEU A 359 -15.70 7.38 -43.62
CA LEU A 359 -15.60 8.83 -43.52
C LEU A 359 -14.43 9.18 -42.58
N GLN A 360 -13.43 9.79 -43.20
CA GLN A 360 -12.32 10.49 -42.59
C GLN A 360 -12.70 11.97 -42.55
N ALA A 361 -12.60 12.62 -41.39
CA ALA A 361 -12.64 14.08 -41.30
C ALA A 361 -11.75 14.59 -40.16
N ALA A 362 -10.91 15.56 -40.54
CA ALA A 362 -9.90 16.21 -39.74
C ALA A 362 -10.46 17.32 -38.84
N GLN A 363 -9.58 17.76 -37.95
CA GLN A 363 -9.70 18.85 -36.98
C GLN A 363 -10.22 20.18 -37.56
N SER A 364 -11.01 20.91 -36.78
CA SER A 364 -10.87 22.37 -36.66
C SER A 364 -11.55 22.91 -35.38
N VAL A 365 -11.02 24.05 -34.97
CA VAL A 365 -11.11 24.74 -33.69
C VAL A 365 -12.42 25.54 -33.57
N GLY A 366 -12.99 25.64 -32.37
CA GLY A 366 -14.13 26.53 -32.10
C GLY A 366 -14.36 26.70 -30.60
N ALA A 367 -13.89 27.82 -30.06
CA ALA A 367 -14.06 28.25 -28.68
C ALA A 367 -15.51 28.65 -28.37
N THR A 368 -16.01 28.32 -27.17
CA THR A 368 -16.94 29.17 -26.40
C THR A 368 -17.02 28.77 -24.91
N ALA A 369 -16.70 29.76 -24.08
CA ALA A 369 -17.34 30.18 -22.82
C ALA A 369 -17.45 29.22 -21.59
N ALA A 370 -16.84 29.68 -20.49
CA ALA A 370 -17.07 29.29 -19.11
C ALA A 370 -18.46 29.74 -18.57
N PRO A 371 -18.86 29.29 -17.37
CA PRO A 371 -18.69 30.24 -16.26
C PRO A 371 -18.03 29.66 -14.99
N THR A 372 -17.30 30.58 -14.36
CA THR A 372 -16.65 30.57 -13.05
C THR A 372 -17.65 30.48 -11.89
N VAL A 373 -17.30 29.72 -10.84
CA VAL A 373 -17.84 29.91 -9.48
C VAL A 373 -16.67 30.16 -8.53
N THR A 374 -16.60 31.37 -8.01
CA THR A 374 -15.80 31.79 -6.84
C THR A 374 -16.54 31.42 -5.54
N PRO A 375 -15.80 31.22 -4.44
CA PRO A 375 -16.17 32.00 -3.26
C PRO A 375 -15.00 32.83 -2.71
N THR A 376 -15.30 34.11 -2.54
CA THR A 376 -14.60 35.09 -1.71
C THR A 376 -14.89 34.82 -0.24
N VAL A 377 -13.88 34.79 0.62
CA VAL A 377 -14.03 35.21 2.03
C VAL A 377 -12.87 36.12 2.41
N ALA A 378 -13.25 37.24 3.00
CA ALA A 378 -12.47 38.43 3.28
C ALA A 378 -11.55 38.29 4.49
N ALA A 379 -10.57 39.21 4.51
CA ALA A 379 -9.59 39.42 5.54
C ALA A 379 -10.18 39.84 6.90
N THR A 380 -9.48 39.49 7.97
CA THR A 380 -9.38 40.34 9.16
C THR A 380 -7.99 40.20 9.78
N ARG A 381 -7.23 41.31 9.81
CA ARG A 381 -6.06 41.56 10.67
C ARG A 381 -6.41 42.71 11.61
N PRO A 382 -5.82 42.75 12.81
CA PRO A 382 -4.76 43.73 13.09
C PRO A 382 -3.54 43.04 13.73
N GLY A 383 -2.25 43.39 13.49
CA GLY A 383 -1.60 44.69 13.69
C GLY A 383 -1.09 44.75 15.14
N THR A 384 0.17 44.36 15.45
CA THR A 384 1.37 45.21 15.75
C THR A 384 2.56 44.26 16.03
N GLY A 385 3.85 44.49 15.80
CA GLY A 385 4.68 45.60 15.31
C GLY A 385 6.17 45.18 15.36
N ASN A 386 6.99 45.81 14.52
CA ASN A 386 8.46 46.01 14.57
C ASN A 386 9.44 44.84 14.72
N ALA A 387 10.23 44.58 13.66
CA ALA A 387 11.67 44.92 13.56
C ALA A 387 12.29 44.33 12.27
N ALA A 388 13.09 45.14 11.57
CA ALA A 388 13.94 44.80 10.41
C ALA A 388 15.43 44.75 10.86
N PRO A 389 16.44 44.59 9.98
CA PRO A 389 16.67 43.56 8.95
C PRO A 389 18.12 42.98 9.02
N VAL A 390 18.42 41.92 8.26
CA VAL A 390 19.78 41.67 7.71
C VAL A 390 19.72 40.79 6.43
N PRO A 391 20.61 40.96 5.43
CA PRO A 391 20.36 40.61 4.03
C PRO A 391 21.22 39.45 3.45
N VAL A 392 20.96 39.15 2.17
CA VAL A 392 21.78 38.39 1.17
C VAL A 392 21.65 36.85 1.28
N ALA A 393 21.48 36.03 0.24
CA ALA A 393 21.66 36.15 -1.21
C ALA A 393 20.58 35.34 -1.96
N GLY A 394 20.23 35.77 -3.17
CA GLY A 394 19.31 35.04 -4.05
C GLY A 394 20.01 34.02 -4.94
N HIS A 395 19.32 32.91 -5.22
CA HIS A 395 19.54 32.09 -6.41
C HIS A 395 18.18 31.62 -6.95
N THR A 396 17.78 32.28 -8.03
CA THR A 396 17.09 31.82 -9.24
C THR A 396 16.33 30.49 -9.21
N GLN A 397 15.04 30.58 -9.56
CA GLN A 397 14.21 29.47 -10.04
C GLN A 397 14.85 28.71 -11.20
N LEU A 398 14.72 27.39 -11.19
CA LEU A 398 14.49 26.60 -12.40
C LEU A 398 13.37 25.60 -12.13
N ALA A 399 12.23 25.85 -12.78
CA ALA A 399 11.17 24.88 -12.96
C ALA A 399 11.70 23.76 -13.86
N TYR A 400 11.60 22.51 -13.41
CA TYR A 400 11.79 21.35 -14.26
C TYR A 400 10.43 20.73 -14.55
N THR A 401 9.97 20.94 -15.79
CA THR A 401 8.75 20.40 -16.35
C THR A 401 8.86 18.90 -16.56
N GLY A 402 7.84 18.16 -16.13
CA GLY A 402 7.68 16.76 -16.43
C GLY A 402 7.39 16.47 -17.90
N ALA A 403 8.14 15.54 -18.45
CA ALA A 403 7.80 14.58 -19.50
C ALA A 403 8.83 13.46 -19.29
N GLY A 404 8.46 12.25 -18.83
CA GLY A 404 7.77 11.25 -19.63
C GLY A 404 8.76 10.64 -20.60
N GLN A 405 9.24 9.42 -20.33
CA GLN A 405 9.56 8.32 -21.28
C GLN A 405 10.21 7.13 -20.53
N GLU A 406 9.50 6.00 -20.58
CA GLU A 406 10.01 4.64 -20.83
C GLU A 406 11.06 4.00 -19.90
N LEU A 407 10.59 3.00 -19.15
CA LEU A 407 11.36 1.91 -18.54
C LEU A 407 11.82 0.91 -19.62
N PRO A 408 13.03 0.36 -19.49
CA PRO A 408 13.23 -1.05 -19.80
C PRO A 408 13.71 -1.85 -18.57
N TRP A 409 13.04 -2.99 -18.39
CA TRP A 409 13.31 -4.01 -17.40
C TRP A 409 14.72 -4.60 -17.54
N LEU A 410 15.43 -4.79 -16.42
CA LEU A 410 16.51 -5.75 -16.36
C LEU A 410 16.63 -6.38 -14.97
N ILE A 411 16.59 -7.69 -15.03
CA ILE A 411 16.67 -8.71 -14.00
C ILE A 411 18.03 -8.68 -13.31
N GLY A 412 18.09 -8.91 -12.00
CA GLY A 412 19.34 -9.14 -11.29
C GLY A 412 19.17 -9.22 -9.79
N GLY A 413 18.76 -10.39 -9.28
CA GLY A 413 18.68 -10.66 -7.86
C GLY A 413 20.04 -10.55 -7.17
N SER A 414 20.02 -10.08 -5.92
CA SER A 414 21.08 -10.33 -4.94
C SER A 414 20.44 -10.34 -3.56
N VAL A 415 20.19 -11.56 -3.08
CA VAL A 415 19.82 -11.88 -1.71
C VAL A 415 21.04 -11.63 -0.83
N VAL A 416 20.96 -10.63 0.06
CA VAL A 416 21.90 -10.48 1.16
C VAL A 416 21.40 -11.33 2.32
N ALA A 417 21.90 -12.56 2.40
CA ALA A 417 21.74 -13.42 3.57
C ALA A 417 22.79 -13.02 4.62
N LEU A 418 22.37 -12.34 5.69
CA LEU A 418 23.18 -12.15 6.89
C LEU A 418 23.17 -13.44 7.71
N GLY A 419 24.20 -14.27 7.50
CA GLY A 419 24.50 -15.40 8.37
C GLY A 419 25.17 -14.93 9.65
N ALA A 420 24.45 -14.98 10.77
CA ALA A 420 25.05 -14.96 12.11
C ALA A 420 25.06 -16.40 12.64
N GLY A 421 26.23 -17.03 12.56
CA GLY A 421 26.49 -18.32 13.19
C GLY A 421 26.73 -18.17 14.69
N ALA A 422 25.93 -18.88 15.49
CA ALA A 422 26.27 -19.20 16.87
C ALA A 422 26.21 -20.73 17.01
N ALA A 423 27.39 -21.34 17.03
CA ALA A 423 27.57 -22.75 17.33
C ALA A 423 27.33 -23.00 18.82
N LEU A 424 26.45 -23.94 19.15
CA LEU A 424 26.41 -24.54 20.47
C LEU A 424 26.24 -26.05 20.32
N VAL A 425 27.39 -26.72 20.37
CA VAL A 425 27.52 -28.17 20.50
C VAL A 425 26.94 -28.59 21.84
N ARG A 426 25.92 -29.45 21.85
CA ARG A 426 25.57 -30.26 23.01
C ARG A 426 25.40 -31.71 22.60
N THR A 427 26.46 -32.47 22.84
CA THR A 427 26.48 -33.93 22.82
C THR A 427 25.65 -34.48 23.97
N GLY A 428 24.83 -35.50 23.72
CA GLY A 428 24.01 -36.12 24.76
C GLY A 428 23.17 -37.30 24.30
N ARG A 429 23.84 -38.44 24.09
CA ARG A 429 23.36 -39.84 24.11
C ARG A 429 21.86 -40.10 23.84
N ARG A 430 21.59 -40.75 22.70
CA ARG A 430 20.48 -41.70 22.58
C ARG A 430 20.81 -42.94 23.41
N ARG A 431 20.00 -43.26 24.42
CA ARG A 431 19.85 -44.62 24.94
C ARG A 431 18.63 -45.24 24.26
N SER A 432 18.88 -46.36 23.61
CA SER A 432 17.88 -47.33 23.20
C SER A 432 17.44 -48.15 24.43
N SER A 433 16.14 -48.28 24.64
CA SER A 433 15.43 -49.37 25.33
C SER A 433 14.16 -49.56 24.48
N LEU A 434 13.86 -50.69 23.82
CA LEU A 434 13.73 -52.07 24.28
C LEU A 434 12.90 -52.19 25.57
N GLU A 435 11.62 -52.45 25.36
CA GLU A 435 10.56 -53.11 26.16
C GLU A 435 9.25 -52.57 25.53
N GLY A 436 8.28 -53.33 25.06
CA GLY A 436 7.77 -54.65 25.38
C GLY A 436 6.28 -54.58 24.99
#